data_AF-A0AA36HB89-F1
#
_entry.id   AF-A0AA36HB89-F1
#
_cell.length_a   1.000
_cell.length_b   1.000
_cell.length_c   1.000
_cell.angle_alpha   90.00
_cell.angle_beta   90.00
_cell.angle_gamma   90.00
#
_symmetry.space_group_name_H-M   'P 1'
#
loop_
_entity.id
_entity.type
_entity.pdbx_description
1 polymer ?
#
loop_
_entity_poly.entity_id
_entity_poly.type
_entity_poly.pdbx_seq_one_letter_code
_entity_poly.pdbx_strand_id
1 'polypeptide(L)'
;MSCGRFAKKDKFSAFSWIFISFGFIFFGTLLFVNYNSWSKEFYGMHAEIAGETLSEELPKHAKDCVSFFSQLNESMVTKIGQRNCRKALTNLTLIAAYAYSDYSVVTIDSCQWYGRKVYCHYFDADWKELGPPVESVVFPEFAVHCCRHPRAAYMGLTESEDEEVNFTVSILDRTVDKPKYNLSVCLAPMYGNESKWLLLAELIEHYKLQGVQHVYLYVKDIDEYSRLLIDDYERSGEVEVVYLKKEQDRYGWEWHMVGVEECLHRSRHHSRYAIFTDIDERIMALGNQTLAEYTSKAMTEKTNIGMLQFRQTWVLRPKKPPNKYEGEVTLKKHLPTLIFHNTSAVGPRGHTVKCIIDPRRVLIMWIHYVLLYFPGYKGVTVSAPPDKAIIRHYRDLVDDNWGTTWIHEVERFGNFTMTDYPPQLMVKLYRKVKERLFRVYRRT
;
A
#
# COMPACT_ATOMS: atom_id res chain seq x y z
N MET A 1 45.06 0.94 42.82
CA MET A 1 45.78 0.16 43.85
C MET A 1 45.83 -1.29 43.32
N SER A 2 46.82 -1.75 42.56
CA SER A 2 48.28 -1.87 42.77
C SER A 2 48.68 -2.66 44.00
N CYS A 3 49.10 -3.93 43.78
CA CYS A 3 50.34 -4.60 44.25
C CYS A 3 50.10 -6.13 44.24
N GLY A 4 50.97 -7.03 43.77
CA GLY A 4 52.32 -6.97 43.17
C GLY A 4 52.82 -8.43 42.92
N ARG A 5 53.38 -8.72 41.73
CA ARG A 5 54.75 -9.24 41.39
C ARG A 5 55.27 -10.47 42.19
N PHE A 6 55.95 -11.49 41.66
CA PHE A 6 57.05 -11.65 40.66
C PHE A 6 57.00 -13.10 40.07
N ALA A 7 57.11 -13.37 38.74
CA ALA A 7 58.32 -13.66 37.92
C ALA A 7 59.16 -14.90 38.36
N LYS A 8 59.68 -15.85 37.53
CA LYS A 8 59.70 -16.14 36.07
C LYS A 8 60.39 -17.51 35.83
N LYS A 9 60.17 -18.10 34.63
CA LYS A 9 60.97 -19.10 33.86
C LYS A 9 60.82 -20.60 34.23
N ASP A 10 60.78 -21.58 33.32
CA ASP A 10 60.92 -21.63 31.84
C ASP A 10 60.55 -23.05 31.32
N LYS A 11 60.29 -23.14 30.01
CA LYS A 11 60.34 -24.32 29.09
C LYS A 11 59.18 -25.33 29.06
N PHE A 12 58.42 -25.30 27.95
CA PHE A 12 58.18 -26.50 27.13
C PHE A 12 58.16 -26.13 25.65
N SER A 13 58.89 -26.92 24.86
CA SER A 13 59.17 -26.77 23.44
C SER A 13 58.04 -27.29 22.56
N ALA A 14 57.67 -26.54 21.53
CA ALA A 14 57.02 -27.04 20.33
C ALA A 14 57.92 -26.72 19.13
N PHE A 15 58.41 -27.77 18.45
CA PHE A 15 58.96 -27.71 17.09
C PHE A 15 57.99 -28.53 16.23
N SER A 16 57.28 -27.95 15.26
CA SER A 16 57.71 -27.34 13.98
C SER A 16 57.66 -28.37 12.86
N TRP A 17 56.82 -28.08 11.85
CA TRP A 17 57.10 -28.37 10.44
C TRP A 17 56.66 -27.16 9.61
N ILE A 18 57.59 -26.21 9.54
CA ILE A 18 58.12 -25.50 8.35
C ILE A 18 57.19 -25.38 7.12
N PHE A 19 56.89 -24.12 6.81
CA PHE A 19 56.56 -23.57 5.49
C PHE A 19 57.75 -23.67 4.52
N ILE A 20 57.49 -24.03 3.25
CA ILE A 20 58.22 -23.47 2.10
C ILE A 20 57.19 -22.94 1.11
N SER A 21 57.42 -21.69 0.73
CA SER A 21 56.59 -20.78 -0.02
C SER A 21 57.11 -20.60 -1.45
N PHE A 22 56.20 -20.65 -2.42
CA PHE A 22 56.19 -19.94 -3.71
C PHE A 22 54.68 -19.91 -4.08
N GLY A 23 53.92 -18.81 -4.06
CA GLY A 23 54.07 -17.59 -4.85
C GLY A 23 53.89 -17.93 -6.34
N PHE A 24 52.90 -17.47 -7.11
CA PHE A 24 51.93 -16.39 -6.96
C PHE A 24 51.04 -16.38 -8.24
N ILE A 25 49.83 -15.82 -8.16
CA ILE A 25 49.02 -15.19 -9.24
C ILE A 25 47.98 -16.06 -10.00
N PHE A 26 46.80 -15.45 -10.17
CA PHE A 26 45.63 -15.79 -10.99
C PHE A 26 44.58 -16.75 -10.40
N PHE A 27 43.66 -16.22 -9.58
CA PHE A 27 42.23 -16.52 -9.69
C PHE A 27 41.44 -15.44 -8.94
N GLY A 28 41.13 -14.36 -9.65
CA GLY A 28 40.42 -13.20 -9.12
C GLY A 28 39.69 -12.44 -10.22
N THR A 29 39.05 -13.14 -11.15
CA THR A 29 38.18 -12.58 -12.20
C THR A 29 37.43 -13.71 -12.90
N LEU A 30 36.47 -14.35 -12.23
CA LEU A 30 35.52 -15.27 -12.91
C LEU A 30 34.22 -15.55 -12.14
N LEU A 31 33.76 -14.58 -11.32
CA LEU A 31 32.43 -14.63 -10.69
C LEU A 31 31.61 -13.35 -10.86
N PHE A 32 31.98 -12.50 -11.83
CA PHE A 32 31.23 -11.27 -12.19
C PHE A 32 30.76 -11.23 -13.64
N VAL A 33 30.75 -12.37 -14.33
CA VAL A 33 30.19 -12.48 -15.68
C VAL A 33 29.32 -13.73 -15.73
N ASN A 34 28.13 -13.70 -15.11
CA ASN A 34 26.98 -14.49 -15.56
C ASN A 34 25.64 -14.21 -14.86
N TYR A 35 25.44 -13.04 -14.25
CA TYR A 35 24.09 -12.64 -13.81
C TYR A 35 23.25 -12.03 -14.95
N ASN A 36 23.89 -11.45 -15.97
CA ASN A 36 23.22 -10.80 -17.10
C ASN A 36 22.81 -11.75 -18.24
N SER A 37 23.22 -13.02 -18.22
CA SER A 37 22.80 -14.00 -19.25
C SER A 37 21.47 -14.67 -18.89
N TRP A 38 21.18 -14.82 -17.59
CA TRP A 38 19.95 -15.47 -17.11
C TRP A 38 18.74 -14.52 -17.07
N SER A 39 18.96 -13.20 -17.07
CA SER A 39 17.88 -12.22 -17.18
C SER A 39 17.33 -12.11 -18.61
N LYS A 40 18.15 -12.34 -19.64
CA LYS A 40 17.69 -12.25 -21.05
C LYS A 40 16.82 -13.42 -21.49
N GLU A 41 17.02 -14.63 -20.97
CA GLU A 41 16.18 -15.80 -21.31
C GLU A 41 14.82 -15.79 -20.58
N PHE A 42 14.70 -15.11 -19.44
CA PHE A 42 13.43 -15.05 -18.71
C PHE A 42 12.44 -13.98 -19.21
N TYR A 43 12.91 -12.97 -19.94
CA TYR A 43 12.05 -11.95 -20.56
C TYR A 43 11.46 -12.38 -21.91
N GLY A 44 11.93 -13.49 -22.49
CA GLY A 44 11.62 -13.90 -23.88
C GLY A 44 10.61 -15.03 -24.04
N MET A 45 10.07 -15.61 -22.97
CA MET A 45 9.05 -16.65 -23.06
C MET A 45 7.90 -16.30 -22.13
N HIS A 46 6.67 -16.51 -22.60
CA HIS A 46 5.36 -16.20 -21.97
C HIS A 46 4.69 -14.91 -22.45
N ALA A 47 4.80 -14.61 -23.74
CA ALA A 47 3.80 -13.87 -24.50
C ALA A 47 3.08 -14.81 -25.49
N GLU A 48 2.61 -15.96 -25.00
CA GLU A 48 1.67 -16.80 -25.74
C GLU A 48 0.57 -17.21 -24.77
N ILE A 49 -0.45 -16.35 -24.65
CA ILE A 49 -1.87 -16.66 -24.52
C ILE A 49 -2.60 -15.32 -24.71
N ALA A 50 -3.42 -15.26 -25.78
CA ALA A 50 -4.19 -14.12 -26.31
C ALA A 50 -3.50 -13.20 -27.36
N GLY A 51 -3.21 -13.75 -28.54
CA GLY A 51 -3.85 -13.33 -29.79
C GLY A 51 -3.49 -12.01 -30.49
N GLU A 52 -2.85 -11.03 -29.85
CA GLU A 52 -2.37 -9.81 -30.53
C GLU A 52 -0.94 -9.48 -30.09
N THR A 53 0.01 -9.56 -31.02
CA THR A 53 1.36 -9.00 -30.83
C THR A 53 1.22 -7.48 -30.68
N LEU A 54 1.49 -6.97 -29.47
CA LEU A 54 1.58 -5.53 -29.20
C LEU A 54 2.54 -4.87 -30.20
N SER A 55 2.07 -3.84 -30.88
CA SER A 55 2.89 -3.05 -31.81
C SER A 55 4.00 -2.31 -31.06
N GLU A 56 5.20 -2.28 -31.63
CA GLU A 56 6.25 -1.36 -31.18
C GLU A 56 6.01 0.07 -31.67
N GLU A 57 5.27 0.24 -32.77
CA GLU A 57 4.82 1.55 -33.22
C GLU A 57 3.52 1.92 -32.50
N LEU A 58 3.61 2.92 -31.62
CA LEU A 58 2.46 3.42 -30.87
C LEU A 58 1.68 4.48 -31.67
N PRO A 59 0.36 4.58 -31.47
CA PRO A 59 -0.44 5.65 -32.06
C PRO A 59 -0.10 7.00 -31.43
N LYS A 60 -0.53 8.09 -32.07
CA LYS A 60 -0.30 9.45 -31.53
C LYS A 60 -1.08 9.74 -30.25
N HIS A 61 -2.18 9.04 -29.99
CA HIS A 61 -3.08 9.35 -28.89
C HIS A 61 -3.59 8.08 -28.18
N ALA A 62 -3.65 8.14 -26.84
CA ALA A 62 -4.00 7.00 -25.98
C ALA A 62 -5.41 6.42 -26.26
N LYS A 63 -6.35 7.24 -26.72
CA LYS A 63 -7.69 6.79 -27.17
C LYS A 63 -7.67 5.65 -28.21
N ASP A 64 -6.59 5.54 -28.98
CA ASP A 64 -6.48 4.57 -30.07
C ASP A 64 -5.92 3.21 -29.59
N CYS A 65 -5.51 3.11 -28.32
CA CYS A 65 -4.94 1.88 -27.72
C CYS A 65 -5.56 1.51 -26.36
N VAL A 66 -6.08 2.47 -25.59
CA VAL A 66 -6.74 2.22 -24.30
C VAL A 66 -8.20 1.84 -24.57
N SER A 67 -8.52 0.56 -24.43
CA SER A 67 -9.82 -0.04 -24.80
C SER A 67 -11.05 0.61 -24.15
N PHE A 68 -10.89 1.22 -22.97
CA PHE A 68 -11.96 1.89 -22.22
C PHE A 68 -11.84 3.42 -22.21
N PHE A 69 -11.05 4.02 -23.11
CA PHE A 69 -10.83 5.47 -23.16
C PHE A 69 -12.12 6.28 -23.34
N SER A 70 -13.09 5.76 -24.09
CA SER A 70 -14.40 6.41 -24.25
C SER A 70 -15.10 6.61 -22.89
N GLN A 71 -15.06 5.61 -22.01
CA GLN A 71 -15.65 5.69 -20.67
C GLN A 71 -14.87 6.66 -19.77
N LEU A 72 -13.53 6.70 -19.90
CA LEU A 72 -12.71 7.69 -19.21
C LEU A 72 -13.14 9.10 -19.59
N ASN A 73 -13.28 9.38 -20.88
CA ASN A 73 -13.66 10.70 -21.39
C ASN A 73 -15.07 11.11 -20.94
N GLU A 74 -16.06 10.22 -21.02
CA GLU A 74 -17.42 10.49 -20.53
C GLU A 74 -17.45 10.78 -19.02
N SER A 75 -16.69 10.00 -18.25
CA SER A 75 -16.57 10.18 -16.79
C SER A 75 -15.82 11.46 -16.43
N MET A 76 -14.88 11.88 -17.29
CA MET A 76 -14.15 13.13 -17.15
C MET A 76 -15.05 14.36 -17.35
N VAL A 77 -15.87 14.35 -18.40
CA VAL A 77 -16.83 15.43 -18.68
C VAL A 77 -17.83 15.60 -17.54
N THR A 78 -18.21 14.50 -16.87
CA THR A 78 -19.10 14.51 -15.70
C THR A 78 -18.38 14.81 -14.37
N LYS A 79 -17.09 15.16 -14.41
CA LYS A 79 -16.25 15.53 -13.26
C LYS A 79 -16.07 14.42 -12.22
N ILE A 80 -16.31 13.16 -12.59
CA ILE A 80 -16.03 12.02 -11.72
C ILE A 80 -14.52 11.95 -11.49
N GLY A 81 -14.09 11.70 -10.26
CA GLY A 81 -12.67 11.58 -9.92
C GLY A 81 -11.91 12.90 -9.81
N GLN A 82 -12.54 14.06 -10.06
CA GLN A 82 -11.91 15.37 -9.88
C GLN A 82 -11.60 15.66 -8.40
N ARG A 83 -10.45 16.27 -8.11
CA ARG A 83 -10.08 16.73 -6.76
C ARG A 83 -9.69 18.19 -6.75
N ASN A 84 -10.08 18.84 -5.67
CA ASN A 84 -9.61 20.19 -5.36
C ASN A 84 -8.66 20.09 -4.17
N CYS A 85 -7.39 20.38 -4.39
CA CYS A 85 -6.47 20.67 -3.29
C CYS A 85 -6.41 22.17 -3.04
N ARG A 86 -6.04 22.59 -1.83
CA ARG A 86 -5.93 24.02 -1.48
C ARG A 86 -4.79 24.72 -2.22
N LYS A 87 -3.75 23.97 -2.60
CA LYS A 87 -2.59 24.47 -3.32
C LYS A 87 -2.46 23.73 -4.66
N ALA A 88 -2.53 24.48 -5.76
CA ALA A 88 -2.21 23.96 -7.08
C ALA A 88 -0.72 23.62 -7.14
N LEU A 89 -0.39 22.44 -7.65
CA LEU A 89 1.00 22.04 -7.85
C LEU A 89 1.43 22.40 -9.27
N THR A 90 2.57 23.07 -9.38
CA THR A 90 3.03 23.67 -10.65
C THR A 90 3.70 22.66 -11.56
N ASN A 91 4.32 21.62 -11.01
CA ASN A 91 5.09 20.64 -11.79
C ASN A 91 4.53 19.23 -11.56
N LEU A 92 4.61 18.40 -12.59
CA LEU A 92 4.20 17.00 -12.52
C LEU A 92 5.25 16.16 -11.76
N THR A 93 4.79 15.26 -10.91
CA THR A 93 5.62 14.39 -10.07
C THR A 93 5.06 12.98 -10.08
N LEU A 94 5.90 12.05 -10.54
CA LEU A 94 5.54 10.65 -10.73
C LEU A 94 5.77 9.83 -9.46
N ILE A 95 4.91 8.84 -9.23
CA ILE A 95 5.04 7.85 -8.15
C ILE A 95 5.47 6.49 -8.73
N ALA A 96 4.68 5.92 -9.64
CA ALA A 96 4.93 4.61 -10.23
C ALA A 96 4.27 4.47 -11.61
N ALA A 97 4.70 3.45 -12.37
CA ALA A 97 4.04 3.03 -13.59
C ALA A 97 3.66 1.55 -13.52
N TYR A 98 2.58 1.17 -14.19
CA TYR A 98 2.00 -0.17 -14.20
C TYR A 98 1.65 -0.58 -15.62
N ALA A 99 2.19 -1.70 -16.11
CA ALA A 99 1.79 -2.27 -17.39
C ALA A 99 0.70 -3.33 -17.20
N TYR A 100 -0.43 -3.18 -17.88
CA TYR A 100 -1.49 -4.19 -17.97
C TYR A 100 -1.48 -4.85 -19.35
N SER A 101 -2.44 -5.71 -19.66
CA SER A 101 -2.50 -6.43 -20.94
C SER A 101 -2.35 -5.51 -22.16
N ASP A 102 -3.14 -4.44 -22.21
CA ASP A 102 -3.39 -3.60 -23.39
C ASP A 102 -3.09 -2.10 -23.14
N TYR A 103 -2.83 -1.70 -21.90
CA TYR A 103 -2.55 -0.31 -21.52
C TYR A 103 -1.52 -0.22 -20.41
N SER A 104 -1.01 0.98 -20.17
CA SER A 104 -0.21 1.29 -18.99
C SER A 104 -0.86 2.41 -18.18
N VAL A 105 -0.55 2.49 -16.90
CA VAL A 105 -0.95 3.62 -16.05
C VAL A 105 0.26 4.20 -15.35
N VAL A 106 0.40 5.51 -15.40
CA VAL A 106 1.37 6.25 -14.59
C VAL A 106 0.61 6.97 -13.49
N THR A 107 0.97 6.72 -12.23
CA THR A 107 0.40 7.40 -11.07
C THR A 107 1.25 8.61 -10.69
N ILE A 108 0.60 9.70 -10.32
CA ILE A 108 1.22 10.98 -9.97
C ILE A 108 0.72 11.43 -8.59
N ASP A 109 1.47 12.29 -7.92
CA ASP A 109 0.99 12.95 -6.69
C ASP A 109 0.66 14.43 -6.89
N SER A 110 0.78 14.94 -8.12
CA SER A 110 0.43 16.31 -8.47
C SER A 110 -1.10 16.51 -8.47
N CYS A 111 -1.58 17.49 -7.71
CA CYS A 111 -3.01 17.77 -7.55
C CYS A 111 -3.44 18.98 -8.35
N GLN A 112 -4.72 19.00 -8.77
CA GLN A 112 -5.30 19.93 -9.74
C GLN A 112 -4.74 19.75 -11.16
N TRP A 113 -4.37 18.51 -11.49
CA TRP A 113 -3.91 18.12 -12.81
C TRP A 113 -5.02 17.47 -13.63
N TYR A 114 -6.16 17.15 -13.01
CA TYR A 114 -7.35 16.63 -13.69
C TYR A 114 -7.66 17.31 -15.03
N GLY A 115 -7.80 16.51 -16.08
CA GLY A 115 -8.15 16.97 -17.42
C GLY A 115 -7.02 17.68 -18.17
N ARG A 116 -5.83 17.82 -17.59
CA ARG A 116 -4.68 18.36 -18.30
C ARG A 116 -4.16 17.34 -19.31
N LYS A 117 -3.83 17.84 -20.50
CA LYS A 117 -3.11 17.08 -21.52
C LYS A 117 -1.69 16.83 -21.05
N VAL A 118 -1.20 15.62 -21.28
CA VAL A 118 0.17 15.18 -21.00
C VAL A 118 0.64 14.24 -22.11
N TYR A 119 1.94 14.02 -22.20
CA TYR A 119 2.52 13.08 -23.18
C TYR A 119 3.27 11.96 -22.46
N CYS A 120 2.96 10.72 -22.82
CA CYS A 120 3.57 9.52 -22.26
C CYS A 120 4.85 9.17 -23.02
N HIS A 121 5.98 9.17 -22.32
CA HIS A 121 7.29 8.78 -22.85
C HIS A 121 7.66 7.38 -22.36
N TYR A 122 8.33 6.60 -23.22
CA TYR A 122 8.64 5.20 -22.98
C TYR A 122 10.13 4.97 -23.14
N PHE A 123 10.76 4.27 -22.20
CA PHE A 123 12.18 3.98 -22.23
C PHE A 123 12.44 2.50 -21.99
N ASP A 124 13.41 1.92 -22.68
CA ASP A 124 13.86 0.55 -22.41
C ASP A 124 14.73 0.47 -21.15
N ALA A 125 15.24 -0.73 -20.85
CA ALA A 125 16.09 -0.99 -19.69
C ALA A 125 17.43 -0.24 -19.73
N ASP A 126 17.86 0.19 -20.92
CA ASP A 126 19.09 0.94 -21.15
C ASP A 126 18.82 2.46 -21.21
N TRP A 127 17.61 2.90 -20.83
CA TRP A 127 17.17 4.30 -20.79
C TRP A 127 17.11 4.97 -22.17
N LYS A 128 17.00 4.17 -23.23
CA LYS A 128 16.79 4.69 -24.58
C LYS A 128 15.30 4.90 -24.81
N GLU A 129 14.95 6.08 -25.30
CA GLU A 129 13.57 6.43 -25.64
C GLU A 129 13.05 5.56 -26.81
N LEU A 130 11.82 5.07 -26.66
CA LEU A 130 11.17 4.09 -27.53
C LEU A 130 10.10 4.77 -28.39
N GLY A 131 10.56 5.60 -29.32
CA GLY A 131 9.70 6.29 -30.28
C GLY A 131 9.12 7.61 -29.76
N PRO A 132 8.24 8.25 -30.54
CA PRO A 132 7.61 9.52 -30.16
C PRO A 132 6.66 9.31 -28.97
N PRO A 133 6.45 10.35 -28.14
CA PRO A 133 5.56 10.24 -27.01
C PRO A 133 4.10 10.19 -27.45
N VAL A 134 3.25 9.61 -26.60
CA VAL A 134 1.82 9.42 -26.89
C VAL A 134 0.99 10.41 -26.09
N GLU A 135 0.15 11.19 -26.76
CA GLU A 135 -0.77 12.12 -26.11
C GLU A 135 -1.79 11.36 -25.22
N SER A 136 -1.97 11.83 -24.00
CA SER A 136 -3.01 11.39 -23.08
C SER A 136 -3.50 12.54 -22.19
N VAL A 137 -4.31 12.21 -21.20
CA VAL A 137 -4.92 13.14 -20.26
C VAL A 137 -4.82 12.60 -18.85
N VAL A 138 -4.61 13.49 -17.88
CA VAL A 138 -4.68 13.16 -16.46
C VAL A 138 -6.13 12.88 -16.08
N PHE A 139 -6.48 11.61 -15.95
CA PHE A 139 -7.79 11.15 -15.51
C PHE A 139 -7.74 9.70 -15.00
N PRO A 140 -8.30 9.41 -13.80
CA PRO A 140 -8.82 10.35 -12.80
C PRO A 140 -7.73 11.26 -12.23
N GLU A 141 -8.05 12.12 -11.26
CA GLU A 141 -7.00 12.82 -10.52
C GLU A 141 -5.98 11.79 -9.98
N PHE A 142 -4.69 12.05 -10.18
CA PHE A 142 -3.55 11.21 -9.77
C PHE A 142 -3.21 10.01 -10.67
N ALA A 143 -3.86 9.83 -11.82
CA ALA A 143 -3.51 8.77 -12.76
C ALA A 143 -3.56 9.23 -14.24
N VAL A 144 -2.69 8.66 -15.06
CA VAL A 144 -2.64 8.87 -16.51
C VAL A 144 -2.67 7.51 -17.19
N HIS A 145 -3.67 7.28 -18.03
CA HIS A 145 -3.81 6.05 -18.81
C HIS A 145 -3.09 6.21 -20.16
N CYS A 146 -2.02 5.45 -20.37
CA CYS A 146 -1.17 5.50 -21.55
C CYS A 146 -1.31 4.22 -22.39
N CYS A 147 -0.83 4.23 -23.64
CA CYS A 147 -0.61 2.99 -24.36
C CYS A 147 0.40 2.09 -23.64
N ARG A 148 0.43 0.82 -23.99
CA ARG A 148 1.50 -0.08 -23.58
C ARG A 148 2.51 -0.25 -24.69
N HIS A 149 3.78 -0.02 -24.35
CA HIS A 149 4.91 -0.41 -25.20
C HIS A 149 5.51 -1.74 -24.70
N PRO A 150 5.70 -2.76 -25.56
CA PRO A 150 6.15 -4.09 -25.12
C PRO A 150 7.58 -4.12 -24.55
N ARG A 151 8.45 -3.22 -25.02
CA ARG A 151 9.86 -3.11 -24.55
C ARG A 151 10.10 -2.07 -23.44
N ALA A 152 9.09 -1.34 -23.01
CA ALA A 152 9.31 -0.28 -22.03
C ALA A 152 9.60 -0.89 -20.64
N ALA A 153 10.65 -0.38 -20.00
CA ALA A 153 11.02 -0.66 -18.62
C ALA A 153 10.77 0.56 -17.72
N TYR A 154 10.77 1.78 -18.29
CA TYR A 154 10.48 3.03 -17.59
C TYR A 154 9.50 3.90 -18.37
N MET A 155 8.76 4.74 -17.65
CA MET A 155 7.88 5.75 -18.24
C MET A 155 8.11 7.13 -17.66
N GLY A 156 8.00 8.15 -18.50
CA GLY A 156 7.99 9.57 -18.13
C GLY A 156 6.70 10.24 -18.61
N LEU A 157 6.44 11.43 -18.07
CA LEU A 157 5.32 12.27 -18.49
C LEU A 157 5.79 13.73 -18.61
N THR A 158 5.26 14.44 -19.60
CA THR A 158 5.52 15.87 -19.86
C THR A 158 4.22 16.61 -20.18
N GLU A 159 4.24 17.95 -20.10
CA GLU A 159 3.09 18.79 -20.48
C GLU A 159 3.05 19.09 -21.99
N SER A 160 4.21 19.03 -22.64
CA SER A 160 4.38 19.30 -24.08
C SER A 160 5.15 18.19 -24.79
N GLU A 161 4.84 17.96 -26.07
CA GLU A 161 5.43 16.86 -26.87
C GLU A 161 6.96 16.95 -26.96
N ASP A 162 7.49 18.17 -27.11
CA ASP A 162 8.92 18.44 -27.28
C ASP A 162 9.67 18.73 -25.96
N GLU A 163 9.02 18.55 -24.81
CA GLU A 163 9.63 18.81 -23.50
C GLU A 163 10.60 17.69 -23.10
N GLU A 164 11.74 18.05 -22.52
CA GLU A 164 12.70 17.08 -22.01
C GLU A 164 12.16 16.33 -20.78
N VAL A 165 12.30 15.01 -20.78
CA VAL A 165 11.83 14.16 -19.69
C VAL A 165 12.77 14.25 -18.49
N ASN A 166 12.38 15.04 -17.50
CA ASN A 166 13.17 15.28 -16.29
C ASN A 166 13.24 14.09 -15.31
N PHE A 167 12.21 13.23 -15.29
CA PHE A 167 12.10 12.12 -14.34
C PHE A 167 11.26 10.98 -14.92
N THR A 168 11.69 9.75 -14.67
CA THR A 168 10.94 8.54 -15.04
C THR A 168 10.70 7.65 -13.82
N VAL A 169 9.77 6.72 -13.96
CA VAL A 169 9.48 5.67 -12.99
C VAL A 169 9.57 4.31 -13.64
N SER A 170 10.04 3.31 -12.88
CA SER A 170 10.06 1.92 -13.33
C SER A 170 8.65 1.40 -13.51
N ILE A 171 8.44 0.62 -14.56
CA ILE A 171 7.17 -0.06 -14.82
C ILE A 171 7.09 -1.34 -14.00
N LEU A 172 6.02 -1.47 -13.24
CA LEU A 172 5.65 -2.72 -12.57
C LEU A 172 4.76 -3.55 -13.50
N ASP A 173 5.19 -4.77 -13.78
CA ASP A 173 4.45 -5.71 -14.62
C ASP A 173 3.19 -6.22 -13.89
N ARG A 174 2.03 -5.85 -14.43
CA ARG A 174 0.68 -6.30 -14.05
C ARG A 174 -0.04 -6.92 -15.25
N THR A 175 0.69 -7.46 -16.21
CA THR A 175 0.15 -7.87 -17.51
C THR A 175 -0.57 -9.21 -17.43
N VAL A 176 -0.19 -10.04 -16.46
CA VAL A 176 -0.82 -11.34 -16.16
C VAL A 176 -1.66 -11.21 -14.89
N ASP A 177 -2.96 -11.54 -14.97
CA ASP A 177 -3.83 -11.69 -13.79
C ASP A 177 -3.51 -12.99 -13.03
N LYS A 178 -2.39 -12.99 -12.31
CA LYS A 178 -1.97 -14.07 -11.43
C LYS A 178 -1.65 -13.51 -10.04
N PRO A 179 -2.68 -13.22 -9.23
CA PRO A 179 -2.48 -12.62 -7.93
C PRO A 179 -1.57 -13.46 -7.03
N LYS A 180 -0.56 -12.81 -6.45
CA LYS A 180 0.32 -13.41 -5.44
C LYS A 180 -0.39 -13.57 -4.09
N TYR A 181 -1.27 -12.63 -3.78
CA TYR A 181 -2.02 -12.59 -2.53
C TYR A 181 -3.51 -12.69 -2.78
N ASN A 182 -4.23 -13.40 -1.92
CA ASN A 182 -5.68 -13.47 -1.96
C ASN A 182 -6.33 -12.21 -1.35
N LEU A 183 -5.78 -11.71 -0.23
CA LEU A 183 -6.26 -10.49 0.42
C LEU A 183 -5.08 -9.64 0.92
N SER A 184 -5.08 -8.37 0.54
CA SER A 184 -4.11 -7.36 0.99
C SER A 184 -4.78 -6.13 1.57
N VAL A 185 -4.03 -5.32 2.31
CA VAL A 185 -4.50 -4.02 2.82
C VAL A 185 -3.83 -2.88 2.05
N CYS A 186 -4.63 -1.93 1.59
CA CYS A 186 -4.27 -0.58 1.20
C CYS A 186 -4.49 0.33 2.40
N LEU A 187 -3.42 0.65 3.12
CA LEU A 187 -3.51 1.53 4.29
C LEU A 187 -3.46 3.00 3.84
N ALA A 188 -4.39 3.82 4.33
CA ALA A 188 -4.38 5.25 4.05
C ALA A 188 -3.01 5.88 4.38
N PRO A 189 -2.54 6.85 3.56
CA PRO A 189 -1.28 7.55 3.79
C PRO A 189 -1.11 8.11 5.19
N MET A 190 0.05 7.83 5.77
CA MET A 190 0.44 8.38 7.06
C MET A 190 1.10 9.74 6.87
N TYR A 191 0.68 10.69 7.70
CA TYR A 191 1.19 12.05 7.75
C TYR A 191 1.24 12.53 9.21
N GLY A 192 1.82 13.70 9.44
CA GLY A 192 2.00 14.24 10.78
C GLY A 192 3.13 13.57 11.57
N ASN A 193 3.46 14.17 12.71
CA ASN A 193 4.59 13.76 13.54
C ASN A 193 4.18 12.94 14.78
N GLU A 194 2.88 12.64 14.95
CA GLU A 194 2.47 11.79 16.05
C GLU A 194 2.99 10.36 15.90
N SER A 195 3.29 9.75 17.04
CA SER A 195 3.82 8.40 17.12
C SER A 195 2.78 7.36 16.72
N LYS A 196 3.09 6.54 15.72
CA LYS A 196 2.16 5.59 15.08
C LYS A 196 2.48 4.13 15.37
N TRP A 197 3.65 3.82 15.95
CA TRP A 197 4.14 2.44 16.11
C TRP A 197 3.14 1.48 16.78
N LEU A 198 2.46 1.90 17.86
CA LEU A 198 1.56 1.00 18.59
C LEU A 198 0.31 0.68 17.77
N LEU A 199 -0.27 1.72 17.14
CA LEU A 199 -1.46 1.56 16.31
C LEU A 199 -1.15 0.75 15.04
N LEU A 200 0.02 0.97 14.43
CA LEU A 200 0.51 0.19 13.29
C LEU A 200 0.75 -1.27 13.65
N ALA A 201 1.42 -1.55 14.77
CA ALA A 201 1.68 -2.92 15.20
C ALA A 201 0.37 -3.69 15.43
N GLU A 202 -0.59 -3.06 16.10
CA GLU A 202 -1.90 -3.66 16.34
C GLU A 202 -2.70 -3.86 15.04
N LEU A 203 -2.71 -2.86 14.13
CA LEU A 203 -3.38 -2.93 12.83
C LEU A 203 -2.84 -4.09 11.99
N ILE A 204 -1.52 -4.17 11.80
CA ILE A 204 -0.90 -5.17 10.93
C ILE A 204 -1.12 -6.57 11.51
N GLU A 205 -0.88 -6.78 12.82
CA GLU A 205 -1.08 -8.09 13.43
C GLU A 205 -2.57 -8.47 13.50
N HIS A 206 -3.48 -7.50 13.62
CA HIS A 206 -4.93 -7.74 13.49
C HIS A 206 -5.28 -8.27 12.10
N TYR A 207 -4.85 -7.59 11.05
CA TYR A 207 -5.18 -7.98 9.69
C TYR A 207 -4.57 -9.32 9.31
N LYS A 208 -3.37 -9.64 9.81
CA LYS A 208 -2.78 -10.98 9.67
C LYS A 208 -3.65 -12.06 10.31
N LEU A 209 -4.25 -11.80 11.49
CA LEU A 209 -5.23 -12.72 12.08
C LEU A 209 -6.51 -12.85 11.27
N GLN A 210 -6.84 -11.85 10.46
CA GLN A 210 -7.97 -11.86 9.52
C GLN A 210 -7.62 -12.43 8.13
N GLY A 211 -6.43 -13.03 7.98
CA GLY A 211 -6.01 -13.70 6.74
C GLY A 211 -5.41 -12.78 5.69
N VAL A 212 -5.08 -11.52 6.03
CA VAL A 212 -4.34 -10.62 5.15
C VAL A 212 -2.90 -11.11 5.01
N GLN A 213 -2.42 -11.16 3.78
CA GLN A 213 -1.11 -11.70 3.43
C GLN A 213 -0.08 -10.60 3.11
N HIS A 214 -0.54 -9.39 2.81
CA HIS A 214 0.34 -8.29 2.42
C HIS A 214 -0.30 -6.93 2.71
N VAL A 215 0.52 -5.92 2.99
CA VAL A 215 0.09 -4.55 3.31
C VAL A 215 0.87 -3.56 2.46
N TYR A 216 0.16 -2.76 1.68
CA TYR A 216 0.71 -1.58 1.03
C TYR A 216 0.55 -0.39 1.97
N LEU A 217 1.67 0.27 2.27
CA LEU A 217 1.74 1.33 3.25
C LEU A 217 2.36 2.58 2.61
N TYR A 218 1.69 3.72 2.77
CA TYR A 218 2.09 4.98 2.18
C TYR A 218 2.58 5.94 3.26
N VAL A 219 3.78 6.49 3.10
CA VAL A 219 4.40 7.39 4.07
C VAL A 219 4.62 8.76 3.43
N LYS A 220 3.87 9.76 3.91
CA LYS A 220 4.21 11.17 3.68
C LYS A 220 5.10 11.67 4.83
N ASP A 221 4.67 11.46 6.06
CA ASP A 221 5.45 11.78 7.27
C ASP A 221 5.37 10.66 8.29
N ILE A 222 6.50 10.39 8.94
CA ILE A 222 6.59 9.44 10.05
C ILE A 222 7.75 9.81 10.97
N ASP A 223 7.59 9.54 12.27
CA ASP A 223 8.68 9.68 13.23
C ASP A 223 9.67 8.51 13.13
N GLU A 224 10.92 8.75 13.52
CA GLU A 224 11.99 7.76 13.47
C GLU A 224 11.67 6.50 14.28
N TYR A 225 10.97 6.65 15.41
CA TYR A 225 10.66 5.51 16.27
C TYR A 225 9.65 4.57 15.63
N SER A 226 8.61 5.09 14.98
CA SER A 226 7.66 4.31 14.17
C SER A 226 8.29 3.75 12.90
N ARG A 227 9.27 4.45 12.30
CA ARG A 227 10.02 3.96 11.14
C ARG A 227 10.72 2.63 11.41
N LEU A 228 11.34 2.46 12.58
CA LEU A 228 11.99 1.20 12.98
C LEU A 228 11.05 -0.02 12.91
N LEU A 229 9.77 0.17 13.25
CA LEU A 229 8.77 -0.88 13.17
C LEU A 229 8.42 -1.23 11.72
N ILE A 230 8.27 -0.21 10.87
CA ILE A 230 7.96 -0.39 9.45
C ILE A 230 9.10 -1.12 8.74
N ASP A 231 10.34 -0.70 8.97
CA ASP A 231 11.53 -1.33 8.38
C ASP A 231 11.63 -2.81 8.77
N ASP A 232 11.17 -3.18 9.98
CA ASP A 232 11.10 -4.57 10.42
C ASP A 232 10.01 -5.40 9.71
N TYR A 233 8.86 -4.81 9.39
CA TYR A 233 7.82 -5.47 8.60
C TYR A 233 8.16 -5.54 7.11
N GLU A 234 8.85 -4.53 6.58
CA GLU A 234 9.34 -4.51 5.20
C GLU A 234 10.39 -5.59 4.99
N ARG A 235 11.36 -5.70 5.93
CA ARG A 235 12.39 -6.76 5.90
C ARG A 235 11.81 -8.18 5.95
N SER A 236 10.66 -8.40 6.59
CA SER A 236 9.99 -9.70 6.58
C SER A 236 9.05 -9.91 5.38
N GLY A 237 8.95 -8.96 4.46
CA GLY A 237 8.12 -9.04 3.25
C GLY A 237 6.61 -8.91 3.49
N GLU A 238 6.20 -8.52 4.70
CA GLU A 238 4.80 -8.40 5.09
C GLU A 238 4.19 -7.07 4.64
N VAL A 239 5.02 -6.02 4.61
CA VAL A 239 4.66 -4.66 4.21
C VAL A 239 5.51 -4.24 3.01
N GLU A 240 4.90 -3.56 2.05
CA GLU A 240 5.56 -2.81 0.99
C GLU A 240 5.32 -1.32 1.24
N VAL A 241 6.40 -0.52 1.30
CA VAL A 241 6.32 0.90 1.65
C VAL A 241 6.54 1.79 0.43
N VAL A 242 5.64 2.76 0.24
CA VAL A 242 5.78 3.83 -0.76
C VAL A 242 5.96 5.16 -0.04
N TYR A 243 7.13 5.78 -0.20
CA TYR A 243 7.37 7.13 0.31
C TYR A 243 6.88 8.16 -0.69
N LEU A 244 5.97 9.02 -0.23
CA LEU A 244 5.39 10.10 -1.02
C LEU A 244 6.32 11.32 -0.98
N LYS A 245 6.46 11.99 -2.11
CA LYS A 245 7.42 13.09 -2.32
C LYS A 245 7.06 14.32 -1.49
N LYS A 246 8.07 15.06 -1.01
CA LYS A 246 7.88 16.26 -0.17
C LYS A 246 8.06 17.56 -0.93
N GLU A 247 8.60 17.50 -2.14
CA GLU A 247 8.96 18.63 -2.99
C GLU A 247 7.75 19.52 -3.33
N GLN A 248 6.54 19.00 -3.13
CA GLN A 248 5.26 19.67 -3.36
C GLN A 248 4.28 19.43 -2.20
N ASP A 249 4.76 19.68 -0.98
CA ASP A 249 3.99 19.38 0.21
C ASP A 249 2.67 20.17 0.32
N ARG A 250 1.69 19.49 0.91
CA ARG A 250 0.31 19.93 1.10
C ARG A 250 -0.27 19.30 2.37
N TYR A 251 -1.49 19.65 2.76
CA TYR A 251 -2.05 19.15 4.01
C TYR A 251 -2.12 17.63 3.99
N GLY A 252 -1.79 16.98 5.12
CA GLY A 252 -1.68 15.53 5.19
C GLY A 252 -2.91 14.77 4.67
N TRP A 253 -4.11 15.24 5.00
CA TRP A 253 -5.36 14.65 4.53
C TRP A 253 -5.56 14.74 3.00
N GLU A 254 -4.92 15.68 2.30
CA GLU A 254 -4.95 15.80 0.84
C GLU A 254 -4.11 14.72 0.14
N TRP A 255 -3.29 13.98 0.89
CA TRP A 255 -2.55 12.82 0.37
C TRP A 255 -3.37 11.54 0.37
N HIS A 256 -4.48 11.49 1.11
CA HIS A 256 -5.31 10.29 1.24
C HIS A 256 -5.67 9.72 -0.14
N MET A 257 -6.08 10.61 -1.05
CA MET A 257 -6.49 10.22 -2.40
C MET A 257 -5.35 9.80 -3.32
N VAL A 258 -4.15 10.30 -3.10
CA VAL A 258 -2.96 9.78 -3.79
C VAL A 258 -2.77 8.32 -3.41
N GLY A 259 -2.76 8.01 -2.11
CA GLY A 259 -2.59 6.63 -1.66
C GLY A 259 -3.71 5.69 -2.12
N VAL A 260 -4.96 6.18 -2.17
CA VAL A 260 -6.09 5.39 -2.68
C VAL A 260 -5.89 5.04 -4.16
N GLU A 261 -5.57 6.04 -4.99
CA GLU A 261 -5.39 5.83 -6.43
C GLU A 261 -4.16 4.96 -6.71
N GLU A 262 -3.04 5.26 -6.06
CA GLU A 262 -1.80 4.51 -6.17
C GLU A 262 -2.00 3.05 -5.76
N CYS A 263 -2.66 2.80 -4.63
CA CYS A 263 -2.88 1.44 -4.14
C CYS A 263 -3.86 0.64 -4.98
N LEU A 264 -4.85 1.28 -5.61
CA LEU A 264 -5.71 0.62 -6.57
C LEU A 264 -4.88 -0.02 -7.69
N HIS A 265 -3.95 0.73 -8.27
CA HIS A 265 -3.08 0.22 -9.33
C HIS A 265 -2.01 -0.75 -8.81
N ARG A 266 -1.41 -0.45 -7.65
CA ARG A 266 -0.40 -1.31 -7.00
C ARG A 266 -0.93 -2.67 -6.63
N SER A 267 -2.17 -2.74 -6.15
CA SER A 267 -2.82 -4.00 -5.76
C SER A 267 -3.42 -4.77 -6.94
N ARG A 268 -3.77 -4.12 -8.05
CA ARG A 268 -4.37 -4.79 -9.23
C ARG A 268 -3.42 -5.84 -9.81
N HIS A 269 -3.94 -7.06 -10.00
CA HIS A 269 -3.21 -8.26 -10.43
C HIS A 269 -2.09 -8.74 -9.49
N HIS A 270 -1.77 -8.00 -8.42
CA HIS A 270 -0.90 -8.47 -7.34
C HIS A 270 -1.69 -9.16 -6.23
N SER A 271 -2.88 -8.61 -5.95
CA SER A 271 -3.82 -9.08 -4.95
C SER A 271 -5.17 -9.39 -5.60
N ARG A 272 -5.80 -10.49 -5.20
CA ARG A 272 -7.13 -10.85 -5.68
C ARG A 272 -8.19 -9.88 -5.15
N TYR A 273 -8.09 -9.52 -3.87
CA TYR A 273 -8.92 -8.52 -3.22
C TYR A 273 -8.06 -7.56 -2.39
N ALA A 274 -8.50 -6.31 -2.27
CA ALA A 274 -7.80 -5.28 -1.51
C ALA A 274 -8.74 -4.57 -0.53
N ILE A 275 -8.34 -4.47 0.74
CA ILE A 275 -9.01 -3.70 1.79
C ILE A 275 -8.54 -2.25 1.72
N PHE A 276 -9.45 -1.28 1.70
CA PHE A 276 -9.11 0.14 1.86
C PHE A 276 -9.53 0.58 3.26
N THR A 277 -8.58 0.98 4.09
CA THR A 277 -8.80 1.23 5.54
C THR A 277 -7.82 2.26 6.10
N ASP A 278 -8.18 2.84 7.23
CA ASP A 278 -7.37 3.78 8.00
C ASP A 278 -6.69 3.05 9.19
N ILE A 279 -5.66 3.69 9.77
CA ILE A 279 -4.86 3.09 10.85
C ILE A 279 -5.65 2.78 12.12
N ASP A 280 -6.76 3.48 12.35
CA ASP A 280 -7.62 3.35 13.52
C ASP A 280 -8.78 2.35 13.35
N GLU A 281 -8.81 1.62 12.24
CA GLU A 281 -9.92 0.72 11.90
C GLU A 281 -9.51 -0.75 11.96
N ARG A 282 -10.39 -1.57 12.54
CA ARG A 282 -10.23 -3.03 12.62
C ARG A 282 -11.44 -3.68 11.97
N ILE A 283 -11.34 -3.96 10.68
CA ILE A 283 -12.37 -4.69 9.94
C ILE A 283 -12.21 -6.18 10.23
N MET A 284 -13.29 -6.83 10.65
CA MET A 284 -13.24 -8.25 10.99
C MET A 284 -14.51 -9.00 10.64
N ALA A 285 -14.35 -10.26 10.27
CA ALA A 285 -15.47 -11.19 10.23
C ALA A 285 -15.78 -11.68 11.66
N LEU A 286 -17.07 -11.88 11.92
CA LEU A 286 -17.58 -12.44 13.17
C LEU A 286 -17.87 -13.94 12.99
N GLY A 287 -17.82 -14.68 14.10
CA GLY A 287 -17.94 -16.14 14.11
C GLY A 287 -16.60 -16.85 13.91
N ASN A 288 -16.65 -18.06 13.35
CA ASN A 288 -15.48 -18.93 13.18
C ASN A 288 -14.92 -18.88 11.75
N GLN A 289 -14.69 -17.67 11.24
CA GLN A 289 -14.06 -17.43 9.93
C GLN A 289 -13.23 -16.16 9.98
N THR A 290 -12.26 -16.06 9.07
CA THR A 290 -11.43 -14.89 8.83
C THR A 290 -12.10 -13.94 7.83
N LEU A 291 -11.65 -12.68 7.78
CA LEU A 291 -12.09 -11.74 6.76
C LEU A 291 -11.73 -12.18 5.34
N ALA A 292 -10.60 -12.88 5.17
CA ALA A 292 -10.21 -13.46 3.88
C ALA A 292 -11.19 -14.54 3.40
N GLU A 293 -11.61 -15.44 4.29
CA GLU A 293 -12.61 -16.47 3.97
C GLU A 293 -13.97 -15.84 3.67
N TYR A 294 -14.41 -14.89 4.50
CA TYR A 294 -15.66 -14.16 4.30
C TYR A 294 -15.69 -13.45 2.94
N THR A 295 -14.63 -12.70 2.63
CA THR A 295 -14.48 -11.98 1.35
C THR A 295 -14.53 -12.94 0.17
N SER A 296 -13.73 -14.02 0.22
CA SER A 296 -13.64 -14.98 -0.88
C SER A 296 -14.99 -15.62 -1.16
N LYS A 297 -15.71 -16.03 -0.11
CA LYS A 297 -17.06 -16.58 -0.22
C LYS A 297 -18.04 -15.56 -0.81
N ALA A 298 -18.12 -14.37 -0.22
CA ALA A 298 -19.09 -13.36 -0.64
C ALA A 298 -18.87 -12.87 -2.09
N MET A 299 -17.61 -12.72 -2.50
CA MET A 299 -17.23 -12.28 -3.85
C MET A 299 -17.36 -13.38 -4.91
N THR A 300 -17.31 -14.67 -4.54
CA THR A 300 -17.49 -15.79 -5.48
C THR A 300 -18.95 -16.19 -5.65
N GLU A 301 -19.75 -16.15 -4.60
CA GLU A 301 -21.20 -16.44 -4.66
C GLU A 301 -21.97 -15.47 -5.55
N LYS A 302 -21.51 -14.22 -5.66
CA LYS A 302 -22.10 -13.19 -6.53
C LYS A 302 -21.05 -12.61 -7.46
N THR A 303 -20.97 -13.17 -8.65
CA THR A 303 -19.94 -12.85 -9.65
C THR A 303 -19.99 -11.43 -10.19
N ASN A 304 -21.01 -10.62 -9.85
CA ASN A 304 -21.14 -9.21 -10.23
C ASN A 304 -20.81 -8.20 -9.10
N ILE A 305 -20.36 -8.64 -7.91
CA ILE A 305 -19.92 -7.72 -6.85
C ILE A 305 -18.50 -7.23 -7.13
N GLY A 306 -18.28 -5.92 -7.20
CA GLY A 306 -16.93 -5.35 -7.21
C GLY A 306 -16.47 -4.79 -5.85
N MET A 307 -17.39 -4.69 -4.88
CA MET A 307 -17.12 -4.11 -3.57
C MET A 307 -18.00 -4.71 -2.46
N LEU A 308 -17.37 -5.11 -1.36
CA LEU A 308 -18.01 -5.37 -0.08
C LEU A 308 -17.79 -4.17 0.85
N GLN A 309 -18.86 -3.66 1.43
CA GLN A 309 -18.81 -2.51 2.33
C GLN A 309 -19.16 -2.93 3.76
N PHE A 310 -18.40 -2.43 4.73
CA PHE A 310 -18.50 -2.80 6.13
C PHE A 310 -18.93 -1.57 6.95
N ARG A 311 -19.95 -1.76 7.79
CA ARG A 311 -20.41 -0.73 8.73
C ARG A 311 -19.56 -0.76 9.99
N GLN A 312 -19.43 0.39 10.61
CA GLN A 312 -18.57 0.64 11.75
C GLN A 312 -19.36 0.81 13.04
N THR A 313 -18.68 0.48 14.14
CA THR A 313 -18.94 1.03 15.46
C THR A 313 -17.75 1.87 15.89
N TRP A 314 -18.02 2.96 16.62
CA TRP A 314 -16.99 3.84 17.15
C TRP A 314 -16.59 3.37 18.54
N VAL A 315 -15.32 3.04 18.74
CA VAL A 315 -14.73 2.76 20.05
C VAL A 315 -14.01 4.02 20.51
N LEU A 316 -14.46 4.63 21.61
CA LEU A 316 -13.90 5.88 22.09
C LEU A 316 -12.52 5.66 22.70
N ARG A 317 -11.52 6.35 22.16
CA ARG A 317 -10.14 6.34 22.63
C ARG A 317 -9.78 7.70 23.24
N PRO A 318 -9.98 7.91 24.56
CA PRO A 318 -9.68 9.20 25.21
C PRO A 318 -8.19 9.41 25.51
N LYS A 319 -7.34 8.41 25.28
CA LYS A 319 -5.90 8.49 25.57
C LYS A 319 -5.08 8.34 24.29
N LYS A 320 -4.04 9.16 24.19
CA LYS A 320 -3.05 9.07 23.11
C LYS A 320 -2.18 7.82 23.25
N PRO A 321 -1.62 7.30 22.15
CA PRO A 321 -0.61 6.26 22.20
C PRO A 321 0.64 6.73 22.96
N PRO A 322 1.39 5.82 23.59
CA PRO A 322 2.62 6.14 24.30
C PRO A 322 3.77 6.40 23.33
N ASN A 323 4.70 7.27 23.74
CA ASN A 323 5.85 7.63 22.90
C ASN A 323 6.91 6.52 22.80
N LYS A 324 6.95 5.56 23.73
CA LYS A 324 7.96 4.49 23.78
C LYS A 324 7.38 3.17 24.25
N TYR A 325 8.00 2.08 23.80
CA TYR A 325 7.71 0.72 24.26
C TYR A 325 8.55 0.35 25.48
N GLU A 326 7.90 0.21 26.63
CA GLU A 326 8.52 -0.14 27.91
C GLU A 326 8.29 -1.62 28.28
N GLY A 327 7.85 -2.45 27.34
CA GLY A 327 7.53 -3.85 27.57
C GLY A 327 6.04 -4.09 27.79
N GLU A 328 5.73 -5.13 28.55
CA GLU A 328 4.34 -5.60 28.72
C GLU A 328 3.43 -4.56 29.38
N VAL A 329 3.99 -3.75 30.29
CA VAL A 329 3.27 -2.67 30.97
C VAL A 329 2.69 -1.65 30.00
N THR A 330 3.40 -1.35 28.90
CA THR A 330 2.93 -0.43 27.86
C THR A 330 1.68 -0.98 27.19
N LEU A 331 1.67 -2.26 26.83
CA LEU A 331 0.53 -2.87 26.15
C LEU A 331 -0.71 -2.93 27.04
N LYS A 332 -0.54 -3.32 28.31
CA LYS A 332 -1.64 -3.38 29.29
C LYS A 332 -2.28 -2.02 29.56
N LYS A 333 -1.55 -0.94 29.34
CA LYS A 333 -2.03 0.44 29.58
C LYS A 333 -2.48 1.17 28.34
N HIS A 334 -2.05 0.75 27.15
CA HIS A 334 -2.23 1.54 25.93
C HIS A 334 -2.71 0.78 24.68
N LEU A 335 -2.68 -0.56 24.63
CA LEU A 335 -3.08 -1.31 23.43
C LEU A 335 -4.59 -1.13 23.18
N PRO A 336 -5.01 -0.45 22.10
CA PRO A 336 -6.40 -0.03 21.94
C PRO A 336 -7.43 -1.15 22.05
N THR A 337 -7.21 -2.29 21.38
CA THR A 337 -8.15 -3.41 21.38
C THR A 337 -8.31 -4.05 22.76
N LEU A 338 -7.35 -3.83 23.66
CA LEU A 338 -7.35 -4.40 25.01
C LEU A 338 -8.04 -3.51 26.04
N ILE A 339 -7.95 -2.17 25.90
CA ILE A 339 -8.30 -1.24 27.00
C ILE A 339 -9.47 -0.31 26.69
N PHE A 340 -9.86 -0.17 25.42
CA PHE A 340 -10.98 0.69 25.03
C PHE A 340 -12.17 -0.17 24.64
N HIS A 341 -13.27 0.05 25.35
CA HIS A 341 -14.46 -0.79 25.28
C HIS A 341 -15.73 0.01 25.05
N ASN A 342 -15.74 1.32 25.36
CA ASN A 342 -16.91 2.17 25.20
C ASN A 342 -17.21 2.35 23.71
N THR A 343 -18.24 1.66 23.22
CA THR A 343 -18.51 1.43 21.81
C THR A 343 -19.90 1.92 21.44
N SER A 344 -20.01 2.69 20.36
CA SER A 344 -21.31 3.15 19.84
C SER A 344 -22.15 2.00 19.29
N ALA A 345 -23.45 2.24 19.13
CA ALA A 345 -24.25 1.44 18.21
C ALA A 345 -23.71 1.51 16.76
N VAL A 346 -24.17 0.59 15.90
CA VAL A 346 -23.70 0.49 14.51
C VAL A 346 -24.11 1.72 13.72
N GLY A 347 -23.14 2.44 13.15
CA GLY A 347 -23.39 3.64 12.34
C GLY A 347 -24.26 3.35 11.12
N PRO A 348 -25.08 4.31 10.65
CA PRO A 348 -26.05 4.11 9.58
C PRO A 348 -25.37 3.73 8.24
N ARG A 349 -26.17 3.24 7.28
CA ARG A 349 -25.65 2.85 5.96
C ARG A 349 -24.92 4.04 5.31
N GLY A 350 -23.70 3.80 4.83
CA GLY A 350 -22.89 4.79 4.13
C GLY A 350 -22.09 5.76 5.02
N HIS A 351 -22.37 5.85 6.33
CA HIS A 351 -21.61 6.72 7.23
C HIS A 351 -20.24 6.10 7.50
N THR A 352 -19.13 6.75 7.11
CA THR A 352 -17.73 6.36 7.41
C THR A 352 -17.42 4.86 7.28
N VAL A 353 -18.03 4.23 6.28
CA VAL A 353 -17.86 2.82 5.95
C VAL A 353 -16.51 2.58 5.28
N LYS A 354 -15.97 1.37 5.38
CA LYS A 354 -14.82 0.95 4.58
C LYS A 354 -15.14 -0.28 3.77
N CYS A 355 -14.26 -0.63 2.86
CA CYS A 355 -14.58 -1.66 1.90
C CYS A 355 -13.40 -2.54 1.50
N ILE A 356 -13.78 -3.68 0.95
CA ILE A 356 -12.89 -4.60 0.27
C ILE A 356 -13.37 -4.64 -1.18
N ILE A 357 -12.44 -4.42 -2.11
CA ILE A 357 -12.73 -4.40 -3.54
C ILE A 357 -12.07 -5.56 -4.26
N ASP A 358 -12.59 -5.88 -5.44
CA ASP A 358 -11.85 -6.60 -6.48
C ASP A 358 -11.19 -5.55 -7.40
N PRO A 359 -9.87 -5.29 -7.31
CA PRO A 359 -9.20 -4.23 -8.07
C PRO A 359 -9.33 -4.36 -9.59
N ARG A 360 -9.68 -5.54 -10.09
CA ARG A 360 -9.85 -5.84 -11.52
C ARG A 360 -11.16 -5.31 -12.09
N ARG A 361 -12.09 -4.93 -11.20
CA ARG A 361 -13.42 -4.42 -11.56
C ARG A 361 -13.52 -2.91 -11.33
N VAL A 362 -12.58 -2.35 -10.58
CA VAL A 362 -12.61 -0.96 -10.12
C VAL A 362 -11.67 -0.11 -10.96
N LEU A 363 -12.22 0.93 -11.58
CA LEU A 363 -11.49 1.90 -12.37
C LEU A 363 -11.12 3.13 -11.54
N ILE A 364 -12.05 3.63 -10.71
CA ILE A 364 -11.82 4.77 -9.80
C ILE A 364 -12.34 4.42 -8.41
N MET A 365 -11.48 4.58 -7.41
CA MET A 365 -11.79 4.34 -6.01
C MET A 365 -11.93 5.66 -5.23
N TRP A 366 -12.87 5.72 -4.28
CA TRP A 366 -12.94 6.77 -3.26
C TRP A 366 -12.67 6.18 -1.88
N ILE A 367 -12.44 7.03 -0.89
CA ILE A 367 -12.08 6.63 0.49
C ILE A 367 -13.02 5.56 1.06
N HIS A 368 -14.31 5.63 0.76
CA HIS A 368 -15.36 4.79 1.36
C HIS A 368 -16.11 3.88 0.36
N TYR A 369 -15.94 4.11 -0.94
CA TYR A 369 -16.69 3.39 -1.98
C TYR A 369 -16.05 3.51 -3.36
N VAL A 370 -16.42 2.62 -4.28
CA VAL A 370 -16.03 2.69 -5.70
C VAL A 370 -16.82 3.78 -6.42
N LEU A 371 -16.13 4.69 -7.10
CA LEU A 371 -16.74 5.74 -7.94
C LEU A 371 -17.06 5.24 -9.33
N LEU A 372 -16.17 4.44 -9.92
CA LEU A 372 -16.31 3.96 -11.29
C LEU A 372 -15.77 2.53 -11.42
N TYR A 373 -16.51 1.71 -12.15
CA TYR A 373 -16.12 0.34 -12.50
C TYR A 373 -15.68 0.28 -13.97
N PHE A 374 -14.83 -0.69 -14.29
CA PHE A 374 -14.46 -1.00 -15.68
C PHE A 374 -15.70 -1.38 -16.52
N PRO A 375 -15.64 -1.23 -17.86
CA PRO A 375 -16.74 -1.64 -18.74
C PRO A 375 -17.15 -3.10 -18.49
N GLY A 376 -18.46 -3.37 -18.59
CA GLY A 376 -19.02 -4.70 -18.35
C GLY A 376 -19.23 -5.05 -16.87
N TYR A 377 -18.64 -4.28 -15.94
CA TYR A 377 -18.91 -4.43 -14.51
C TYR A 377 -19.94 -3.41 -14.05
N LYS A 378 -20.90 -3.87 -13.24
CA LYS A 378 -21.82 -3.00 -12.50
C LYS A 378 -21.52 -3.15 -11.02
N GLY A 379 -21.42 -2.03 -10.32
CA GLY A 379 -21.22 -2.04 -8.88
C GLY A 379 -22.47 -2.49 -8.13
N VAL A 380 -22.56 -3.78 -7.79
CA VAL A 380 -23.43 -4.18 -6.68
C VAL A 380 -22.66 -3.99 -5.40
N THR A 381 -22.90 -2.86 -4.72
CA THR A 381 -22.43 -2.66 -3.35
C THR A 381 -23.19 -3.59 -2.44
N VAL A 382 -22.49 -4.55 -1.82
CA VAL A 382 -23.09 -5.37 -0.77
C VAL A 382 -22.57 -4.89 0.57
N SER A 383 -23.48 -4.36 1.38
CA SER A 383 -23.18 -4.08 2.78
C SER A 383 -23.17 -5.40 3.55
N ALA A 384 -22.02 -5.74 4.13
CA ALA A 384 -21.92 -6.87 5.03
C ALA A 384 -22.86 -6.65 6.22
N PRO A 385 -23.71 -7.63 6.58
CA PRO A 385 -24.52 -7.53 7.78
C PRO A 385 -23.60 -7.33 9.01
N PRO A 386 -23.88 -6.36 9.89
CA PRO A 386 -23.01 -6.06 11.05
C PRO A 386 -22.84 -7.23 12.03
N ASP A 387 -23.75 -8.21 12.03
CA ASP A 387 -23.64 -9.45 12.81
C ASP A 387 -22.71 -10.49 12.16
N LYS A 388 -22.26 -10.25 10.91
CA LYS A 388 -21.35 -11.13 10.16
C LYS A 388 -19.98 -10.52 9.96
N ALA A 389 -19.88 -9.23 9.70
CA ALA A 389 -18.61 -8.52 9.63
C ALA A 389 -18.82 -7.04 9.94
N ILE A 390 -17.87 -6.47 10.69
CA ILE A 390 -18.00 -5.12 11.24
C ILE A 390 -16.63 -4.45 11.34
N ILE A 391 -16.63 -3.11 11.34
CA ILE A 391 -15.45 -2.30 11.66
C ILE A 391 -15.54 -1.89 13.13
N ARG A 392 -14.49 -2.15 13.90
CA ARG A 392 -14.27 -1.45 15.17
C ARG A 392 -13.34 -0.26 14.91
N HIS A 393 -13.87 0.95 14.99
CA HIS A 393 -13.16 2.19 14.67
C HIS A 393 -12.71 2.91 15.95
N TYR A 394 -11.41 2.86 16.25
CA TYR A 394 -10.81 3.34 17.51
C TYR A 394 -10.42 4.81 17.45
N ARG A 395 -11.38 5.70 17.73
CA ARG A 395 -11.22 7.12 17.44
C ARG A 395 -10.74 7.94 18.63
N ASP A 396 -9.69 8.74 18.39
CA ASP A 396 -9.24 9.76 19.34
C ASP A 396 -10.31 10.85 19.50
N LEU A 397 -10.56 11.27 20.73
CA LEU A 397 -11.56 12.31 21.00
C LEU A 397 -10.99 13.74 20.84
N VAL A 398 -9.68 13.89 20.94
CA VAL A 398 -8.99 15.18 20.92
C VAL A 398 -8.49 15.51 19.51
N ASP A 399 -7.93 14.54 18.81
CA ASP A 399 -7.37 14.79 17.48
C ASP A 399 -8.45 15.26 16.49
N ASP A 400 -8.10 16.27 15.68
CA ASP A 400 -9.00 16.98 14.76
C ASP A 400 -10.28 17.53 15.41
N ASN A 401 -10.28 17.77 16.73
CA ASN A 401 -11.46 18.15 17.52
C ASN A 401 -12.63 17.16 17.38
N TRP A 402 -12.36 15.90 17.02
CA TRP A 402 -13.39 14.93 16.62
C TRP A 402 -14.47 14.74 17.69
N GLY A 403 -14.07 14.63 18.96
CA GLY A 403 -15.00 14.45 20.08
C GLY A 403 -15.92 15.66 20.33
N THR A 404 -15.55 16.85 19.86
CA THR A 404 -16.44 18.02 19.92
C THR A 404 -17.30 18.15 18.66
N THR A 405 -16.74 17.81 17.50
CA THR A 405 -17.41 17.98 16.21
C THR A 405 -18.39 16.87 15.89
N TRP A 406 -18.09 15.61 16.20
CA TRP A 406 -18.82 14.45 15.66
C TRP A 406 -19.52 13.58 16.71
N ILE A 407 -19.19 13.70 18.00
CA ILE A 407 -19.74 12.80 19.03
C ILE A 407 -21.27 12.84 19.08
N HIS A 408 -21.86 14.04 18.92
CA HIS A 408 -23.30 14.25 18.96
C HIS A 408 -24.05 13.56 17.82
N GLU A 409 -23.38 13.32 16.68
CA GLU A 409 -23.92 12.53 15.58
C GLU A 409 -23.86 11.04 15.92
N VAL A 410 -22.74 10.58 16.49
CA VAL A 410 -22.54 9.18 16.88
C VAL A 410 -23.51 8.74 17.99
N GLU A 411 -23.83 9.63 18.94
CA GLU A 411 -24.84 9.38 19.97
C GLU A 411 -26.23 9.08 19.39
N ARG A 412 -26.55 9.58 18.19
CA ARG A 412 -27.83 9.31 17.51
C ARG A 412 -27.92 7.90 16.95
N PHE A 413 -26.82 7.16 16.86
CA PHE A 413 -26.84 5.78 16.37
C PHE A 413 -27.52 4.84 17.37
N GLY A 414 -27.55 5.23 18.65
CA GLY A 414 -28.06 4.47 19.77
C GLY A 414 -27.11 4.50 20.96
N ASN A 415 -27.52 3.87 22.05
CA ASN A 415 -26.75 3.88 23.30
C ASN A 415 -25.36 3.24 23.11
N PHE A 416 -24.38 3.87 23.74
CA PHE A 416 -23.06 3.27 23.89
C PHE A 416 -23.11 2.06 24.82
N THR A 417 -22.29 1.06 24.51
CA THR A 417 -22.16 -0.17 25.29
C THR A 417 -20.70 -0.55 25.45
N MET A 418 -20.39 -1.25 26.54
CA MET A 418 -19.05 -1.78 26.78
C MET A 418 -18.89 -3.08 26.00
N THR A 419 -18.11 -3.04 24.92
CA THR A 419 -17.84 -4.22 24.08
C THR A 419 -16.35 -4.45 23.94
N ASP A 420 -15.94 -5.70 24.10
CA ASP A 420 -14.55 -6.12 23.98
C ASP A 420 -14.18 -6.48 22.54
N TYR A 421 -12.89 -6.40 22.24
CA TYR A 421 -12.35 -7.13 21.09
C TYR A 421 -12.52 -8.64 21.31
N PRO A 422 -12.90 -9.45 20.29
CA PRO A 422 -13.26 -10.84 20.52
C PRO A 422 -12.19 -11.64 21.28
N PRO A 423 -12.55 -12.30 22.41
CA PRO A 423 -11.57 -12.89 23.33
C PRO A 423 -10.60 -13.86 22.67
N GLN A 424 -11.11 -14.69 21.75
CA GLN A 424 -10.31 -15.68 21.01
C GLN A 424 -9.26 -15.04 20.10
N LEU A 425 -9.50 -13.82 19.60
CA LEU A 425 -8.56 -13.07 18.80
C LEU A 425 -7.66 -12.20 19.68
N MET A 426 -8.17 -11.65 20.78
CA MET A 426 -7.42 -10.75 21.67
C MET A 426 -6.17 -11.45 22.23
N VAL A 427 -6.29 -12.69 22.69
CA VAL A 427 -5.12 -13.45 23.21
C VAL A 427 -4.04 -13.60 22.15
N LYS A 428 -4.43 -13.92 20.91
CA LYS A 428 -3.50 -14.09 19.78
C LYS A 428 -2.89 -12.76 19.35
N LEU A 429 -3.70 -11.72 19.25
CA LEU A 429 -3.29 -10.37 18.86
C LEU A 429 -2.29 -9.80 19.85
N TYR A 430 -2.62 -9.84 21.14
CA TYR A 430 -1.76 -9.37 22.22
C TYR A 430 -0.38 -10.02 22.16
N ARG A 431 -0.34 -11.35 22.02
CA ARG A 431 0.91 -12.11 21.94
C ARG A 431 1.74 -11.69 20.72
N LYS A 432 1.14 -11.61 19.53
CA LYS A 432 1.84 -11.22 18.30
C LYS A 432 2.39 -9.79 18.35
N VAL A 433 1.59 -8.85 18.86
CA VAL A 433 2.02 -7.46 19.06
C VAL A 433 3.18 -7.40 20.06
N LYS A 434 3.07 -8.10 21.19
CA LYS A 434 4.15 -8.18 22.19
C LYS A 434 5.44 -8.74 21.59
N GLU A 435 5.37 -9.86 20.87
CA GLU A 435 6.53 -10.50 20.23
C GLU A 435 7.20 -9.57 19.22
N ARG A 436 6.41 -8.91 18.35
CA ARG A 436 6.93 -7.96 17.36
C ARG A 436 7.64 -6.79 18.02
N LEU A 437 6.99 -6.12 18.97
CA LEU A 437 7.53 -4.93 19.61
C LEU A 437 8.75 -5.22 20.47
N PHE A 438 8.76 -6.37 21.15
CA PHE A 438 9.95 -6.82 21.88
C PHE A 438 11.14 -7.03 20.93
N ARG A 439 10.88 -7.65 19.76
CA ARG A 439 11.92 -7.85 18.74
C ARG A 439 12.47 -6.54 18.20
N VAL A 440 11.62 -5.56 17.92
CA VAL A 440 12.03 -4.28 17.32
C VAL A 440 12.73 -3.36 18.32
N TYR A 441 12.22 -3.24 19.55
CA TYR A 441 12.63 -2.18 20.48
C TYR A 441 13.42 -2.65 21.71
N ARG A 442 13.53 -3.96 21.95
CA ARG A 442 14.23 -4.50 23.14
C ARG A 442 15.35 -5.47 22.81
N ARG A 443 15.57 -5.83 21.53
CA ARG A 443 16.76 -6.55 21.07
C ARG A 443 17.77 -5.55 20.50
N THR A 444 18.41 -4.79 21.38
CA THR A 444 19.63 -4.02 21.09
C THR A 444 20.74 -4.48 22.01
#